data_AF-A0A939X5N2-F1
#
_entry.id   AF-A0A939X5N2-F1
#
_cell.length_a   1.000
_cell.length_b   1.000
_cell.length_c   1.000
_cell.angle_alpha   90.00
_cell.angle_beta   90.00
_cell.angle_gamma   90.00
#
_symmetry.space_group_name_H-M   'P 1'
#
loop_
_entity.id
_entity.type
_entity.pdbx_description
1 polymer ?
#
loop_
_entity_poly.entity_id
_entity_poly.type
_entity_poly.pdbx_seq_one_letter_code
_entity_poly.pdbx_strand_id
1 'polypeptide(L)'
;MKSILTVFDDVKNFFSDLSFAIGHGNLKEFSQNHKPQMLTLCGSICGFVVVMLLLSVILSVSSKPKTNKLENIIPPLEEPLIMPKEPGISDSFQYYREQKDAWTKEDVDRWFVAPDDSMIVEIEEANNTIISDILGVAP
;
A
#
# COMPACT_ATOMS: atom_id res chain seq x y z
N MET A 1 -39.62 2.47 -33.88
CA MET A 1 -39.09 2.62 -32.52
C MET A 1 -39.87 1.63 -31.65
N LYS A 2 -39.24 0.56 -31.16
CA LYS A 2 -39.95 -0.43 -30.31
C LYS A 2 -40.43 0.27 -29.03
N SER A 3 -41.66 0.01 -28.61
CA SER A 3 -42.18 0.54 -27.35
C SER A 3 -41.40 -0.03 -26.17
N ILE A 4 -41.17 0.77 -25.12
CA ILE A 4 -40.45 0.32 -23.91
C ILE A 4 -41.08 -0.93 -23.31
N LEU A 5 -42.42 -1.05 -23.38
CA LEU A 5 -43.15 -2.23 -22.90
C LEU A 5 -42.77 -3.49 -23.70
N THR A 6 -42.68 -3.38 -25.02
CA THR A 6 -42.29 -4.52 -25.88
C THR A 6 -40.85 -4.97 -25.65
N VAL A 7 -39.96 -4.05 -25.25
CA VAL A 7 -38.59 -4.39 -24.90
C VAL A 7 -38.54 -5.12 -23.55
N PHE A 8 -39.35 -4.70 -22.59
CA PHE A 8 -39.42 -5.35 -21.28
C PHE A 8 -39.99 -6.77 -21.37
N ASP A 9 -41.02 -6.96 -22.20
CA ASP A 9 -41.58 -8.29 -22.47
C ASP A 9 -40.57 -9.19 -23.20
N ASP A 10 -39.84 -8.67 -24.20
CA ASP A 10 -38.76 -9.39 -24.89
C ASP A 10 -37.67 -9.86 -23.90
N VAL A 11 -37.27 -9.01 -22.95
CA VAL A 11 -36.28 -9.33 -21.92
C VAL A 11 -36.82 -10.37 -20.93
N LYS A 12 -38.07 -10.23 -20.50
CA LYS A 12 -38.72 -11.17 -19.58
C LYS A 12 -38.81 -12.57 -20.19
N ASN A 13 -39.17 -12.66 -21.46
CA ASN A 13 -39.25 -13.92 -22.19
C ASN A 13 -37.86 -14.57 -22.33
N PHE A 14 -36.83 -13.79 -22.65
CA PHE A 14 -35.45 -14.27 -22.70
C PHE A 14 -34.97 -14.89 -21.38
N PHE A 15 -35.24 -14.25 -20.24
CA PHE A 15 -34.86 -14.78 -18.93
C PHE A 15 -35.69 -16.00 -18.52
N SER A 16 -36.95 -16.07 -18.93
CA SER A 16 -37.79 -17.26 -18.74
C SER A 16 -37.22 -18.47 -19.49
N ASP A 17 -36.88 -18.27 -20.76
CA ASP A 17 -36.31 -19.32 -21.62
C ASP A 17 -34.91 -19.74 -21.14
N LEU A 18 -34.11 -18.78 -20.64
CA LEU A 18 -32.82 -19.07 -20.02
C LEU A 18 -32.97 -19.92 -18.76
N SER A 19 -33.91 -19.57 -17.87
CA SER A 19 -34.19 -20.33 -16.65
C SER A 19 -34.64 -21.77 -16.97
N PHE A 20 -35.51 -21.91 -17.97
CA PHE A 20 -35.96 -23.21 -18.45
C PHE A 20 -34.81 -24.06 -19.02
N ALA A 21 -33.93 -23.46 -19.82
CA ALA A 21 -32.77 -24.12 -20.41
C ALA A 21 -31.72 -24.53 -19.36
N ILE A 22 -31.52 -23.72 -18.31
CA ILE A 22 -30.68 -24.07 -17.15
C ILE A 22 -31.26 -25.29 -16.42
N GLY A 23 -32.57 -25.32 -16.21
CA GLY A 23 -33.25 -26.43 -15.52
C GLY A 23 -33.22 -27.77 -16.26
N HIS A 24 -33.14 -27.75 -17.59
CA HIS A 24 -33.15 -28.97 -18.43
C HIS A 24 -31.78 -29.35 -19.00
N GLY A 25 -30.71 -28.61 -18.68
CA GLY A 25 -29.35 -28.91 -19.15
C GLY A 25 -29.09 -28.60 -20.64
N ASN A 26 -30.02 -27.94 -21.34
CA ASN A 26 -29.95 -27.66 -22.78
C ASN A 26 -29.39 -26.26 -23.10
N LEU A 27 -28.34 -25.85 -22.39
CA LEU A 27 -27.72 -24.53 -22.53
C LEU A 27 -27.11 -24.27 -23.91
N LYS A 28 -26.67 -25.33 -24.59
CA LYS A 28 -26.04 -25.24 -25.91
C LYS A 28 -27.04 -24.84 -27.00
N GLU A 29 -28.27 -25.35 -26.92
CA GLU A 29 -29.35 -25.06 -27.86
C GLU A 29 -29.91 -23.65 -27.63
N PHE A 30 -30.08 -23.26 -26.37
CA PHE A 30 -30.45 -21.89 -25.99
C PHE A 30 -29.43 -20.86 -26.47
N SER A 31 -28.13 -21.12 -26.25
CA SER A 31 -27.05 -20.24 -26.70
C SER A 31 -27.04 -20.07 -28.22
N GLN A 32 -27.41 -21.12 -28.98
CA GLN A 32 -27.49 -21.06 -30.44
C GLN A 32 -28.69 -20.26 -30.96
N ASN A 33 -29.86 -20.41 -30.33
CA ASN A 33 -31.08 -19.69 -30.74
C ASN A 33 -31.02 -18.19 -30.42
N HIS A 34 -30.40 -17.82 -29.29
CA HIS A 34 -30.37 -16.43 -28.82
C HIS A 34 -29.01 -15.73 -29.00
N LYS A 35 -28.12 -16.25 -29.88
CA LYS A 35 -26.80 -15.66 -30.19
C LYS A 35 -26.78 -14.13 -30.35
N PRO A 36 -27.65 -13.50 -31.16
CA PRO A 36 -27.58 -12.05 -31.35
C PRO A 36 -27.95 -11.27 -30.08
N GLN A 37 -28.92 -11.76 -29.31
CA GLN A 37 -29.34 -11.14 -28.05
C GLN A 37 -28.26 -11.31 -26.96
N MET A 38 -27.61 -12.48 -26.92
CA MET A 38 -26.51 -12.77 -26.00
C MET A 38 -25.28 -11.90 -26.29
N LEU A 39 -24.95 -11.66 -27.57
CA LEU A 39 -23.84 -10.78 -27.95
C LEU A 39 -24.11 -9.33 -27.56
N THR A 40 -25.34 -8.83 -27.79
CA THR A 40 -25.73 -7.47 -27.39
C THR A 40 -25.74 -7.27 -25.89
N LEU A 41 -26.17 -8.29 -25.13
CA LEU A 41 -26.21 -8.26 -23.67
C LEU A 41 -24.79 -8.34 -23.07
N CYS A 42 -23.93 -9.20 -23.63
CA CYS A 42 -22.53 -9.26 -23.23
C CYS A 42 -21.81 -7.94 -23.54
N GLY A 43 -22.04 -7.35 -24.72
CA GLY A 43 -21.47 -6.06 -25.10
C GLY A 43 -21.94 -4.92 -24.20
N SER A 44 -23.23 -4.87 -23.84
CA SER A 44 -23.76 -3.84 -22.95
C SER A 44 -23.24 -3.97 -21.52
N ILE A 45 -23.09 -5.21 -21.00
CA ILE A 45 -22.50 -5.47 -19.70
C ILE A 45 -21.02 -5.07 -19.68
N CYS A 46 -20.23 -5.47 -20.69
CA CYS A 46 -18.83 -5.06 -20.81
C CYS A 46 -18.70 -3.53 -20.88
N GLY A 47 -19.53 -2.86 -21.67
CA GLY A 47 -19.56 -1.39 -21.75
C GLY A 47 -19.89 -0.75 -20.41
N PHE A 48 -20.89 -1.28 -19.69
CA PHE A 48 -21.27 -0.79 -18.37
C PHE A 48 -20.15 -0.95 -17.34
N VAL A 49 -19.43 -2.07 -17.35
CA VAL A 49 -18.26 -2.31 -16.49
C VAL A 49 -17.16 -1.29 -16.76
N VAL A 50 -16.84 -1.02 -18.03
CA VAL A 50 -15.83 -0.01 -18.39
C VAL A 50 -16.24 1.38 -17.92
N VAL A 51 -17.51 1.76 -18.10
CA VAL A 51 -18.03 3.06 -17.61
C VAL A 51 -17.94 3.16 -16.09
N MET A 52 -18.29 2.09 -15.37
CA MET A 52 -18.17 2.07 -13.90
C MET A 52 -16.72 2.18 -13.42
N LEU A 53 -15.78 1.54 -14.10
CA LEU A 53 -14.36 1.68 -13.80
C LEU A 53 -13.88 3.12 -14.02
N LEU A 54 -14.26 3.76 -15.13
CA LEU A 54 -13.92 5.14 -15.41
C LEU A 54 -14.50 6.10 -14.36
N LEU A 55 -15.77 5.90 -13.96
CA LEU A 55 -16.40 6.68 -12.90
C LEU A 55 -15.69 6.48 -11.56
N SER A 56 -15.26 5.26 -11.23
CA SER A 56 -14.53 4.98 -9.99
C SER A 56 -13.19 5.73 -9.93
N VAL A 57 -12.46 5.79 -11.04
CA VAL A 57 -11.18 6.51 -11.13
C VAL A 57 -11.40 8.02 -11.00
N ILE A 58 -12.40 8.57 -11.68
CA ILE A 58 -12.74 10.00 -11.61
C ILE A 58 -13.13 10.39 -10.18
N LEU A 59 -13.96 9.59 -9.51
CA LEU A 59 -14.35 9.82 -8.12
C LEU A 59 -13.17 9.68 -7.16
N SER A 60 -12.25 8.75 -7.41
CA SER A 60 -11.06 8.55 -6.59
C SER A 60 -10.03 9.68 -6.73
N VAL A 61 -9.88 10.27 -7.92
CA VAL A 61 -8.98 11.42 -8.15
C VAL A 61 -9.57 12.73 -7.63
N SER A 62 -10.90 12.87 -7.66
CA SER A 62 -11.58 14.08 -7.16
C SER A 62 -11.75 14.09 -5.62
N SER A 63 -11.65 12.92 -4.99
CA SER A 63 -11.71 12.80 -3.54
C SER A 63 -10.39 13.26 -2.92
N LYS A 64 -10.28 14.56 -2.64
CA LYS A 64 -9.26 15.07 -1.71
C LYS A 64 -9.39 14.29 -0.39
N PRO A 65 -8.28 13.85 0.24
CA PRO A 65 -8.36 13.19 1.54
C PRO A 65 -9.16 14.11 2.46
N LYS A 66 -10.22 13.58 3.06
CA LYS A 66 -10.94 14.27 4.13
C LYS A 66 -9.92 14.46 5.24
N THR A 67 -9.27 15.63 5.26
CA THR A 67 -8.55 16.05 6.44
C THR A 67 -9.67 16.16 7.47
N ASN A 68 -9.70 15.23 8.42
CA ASN A 68 -10.41 15.47 9.66
C ASN A 68 -9.67 16.68 10.24
N LYS A 69 -10.12 17.89 9.89
CA LYS A 69 -9.84 19.07 10.68
C LYS A 69 -10.45 18.73 12.02
N LEU A 70 -9.61 18.21 12.90
CA LEU A 70 -9.90 18.15 14.32
C LEU A 70 -10.38 19.57 14.65
N GLU A 71 -11.68 19.70 14.91
CA GLU A 71 -12.24 20.96 15.35
C GLU A 71 -11.48 21.27 16.63
N ASN A 72 -10.59 22.25 16.54
CA ASN A 72 -9.78 22.67 17.66
C ASN A 72 -10.71 23.45 18.56
N ILE A 73 -11.48 22.72 19.37
CA ILE A 73 -12.23 23.26 20.50
C ILE A 73 -11.14 23.68 21.48
N ILE A 74 -10.60 24.88 21.28
CA ILE A 74 -9.77 25.55 22.26
C ILE A 74 -10.75 26.03 23.34
N PRO A 75 -10.81 25.41 24.52
CA PRO A 75 -11.65 25.93 25.59
C PRO A 75 -11.19 27.36 25.93
N PRO A 76 -12.11 28.30 26.20
CA PRO A 76 -11.73 29.63 26.64
C PRO A 76 -10.88 29.51 27.90
N LEU A 77 -9.67 30.04 27.82
CA LEU A 77 -8.66 29.99 28.88
C LEU A 77 -9.02 31.07 29.93
N GLU A 78 -10.04 30.80 30.75
CA GLU A 78 -10.47 31.73 31.81
C GLU A 78 -9.47 31.77 32.98
N GLU A 79 -8.60 30.77 33.08
CA GLU A 79 -7.55 30.69 34.08
C GLU A 79 -6.17 30.71 33.40
N PRO A 80 -5.18 31.44 33.96
CA PRO A 80 -3.81 31.39 33.44
C PRO A 80 -3.29 29.96 33.54
N LEU A 81 -2.87 29.39 32.41
CA LEU A 81 -2.22 28.07 32.38
C LEU A 81 -1.01 28.09 33.30
N ILE A 82 -1.15 27.45 34.47
CA ILE A 82 -0.03 27.21 35.36
C ILE A 82 0.75 26.07 34.71
N MET A 83 1.81 26.40 33.99
CA MET A 83 2.76 25.42 33.50
C MET A 83 3.27 24.65 34.74
N PRO A 84 3.14 23.32 34.78
CA PRO A 84 3.80 22.53 35.81
C PRO A 84 5.28 22.93 35.77
N LYS A 85 5.88 23.27 36.92
CA LYS A 85 7.32 23.55 36.96
C LYS A 85 8.00 22.36 36.32
N GLU A 86 8.65 22.58 35.18
CA GLU A 86 9.53 21.60 34.57
C GLU A 86 10.42 21.09 35.70
N PRO A 87 10.58 19.76 35.87
CA PRO A 87 11.54 19.25 36.83
C PRO A 87 12.85 19.91 36.42
N GLY A 88 13.29 20.91 37.20
CA GLY A 88 14.42 21.74 36.81
C GLY A 88 15.54 20.77 36.52
N ILE A 89 15.92 20.66 35.25
CA ILE A 89 17.12 19.96 34.87
C ILE A 89 18.17 20.72 35.65
N SER A 90 18.67 20.12 36.73
CA SER A 90 19.82 20.69 37.41
C SER A 90 20.85 20.85 36.30
N ASP A 91 21.38 22.05 36.08
CA ASP A 91 22.44 22.29 35.08
C ASP A 91 23.62 21.32 35.25
N SER A 92 23.71 20.69 36.42
CA SER A 92 24.40 19.44 36.69
C SER A 92 23.67 18.21 36.14
N PHE A 93 23.32 18.14 34.84
CA PHE A 93 23.35 16.85 34.16
C PHE A 93 24.84 16.49 34.07
N GLN A 94 25.41 16.16 35.23
CA GLN A 94 26.76 15.69 35.33
C GLN A 94 26.77 14.44 34.49
N TYR A 95 27.48 14.50 33.38
CA TYR A 95 28.08 13.30 32.85
C TYR A 95 28.83 12.69 34.03
N TYR A 96 28.23 11.72 34.71
CA TYR A 96 28.86 10.96 35.80
C TYR A 96 30.10 10.20 35.32
N ARG A 97 30.39 10.27 34.00
CA ARG A 97 31.65 9.85 33.41
C ARG A 97 32.59 11.04 33.37
N GLU A 98 33.67 10.92 34.13
CA GLU A 98 34.91 11.62 33.83
C GLU A 98 35.26 11.34 32.36
N GLN A 99 35.26 12.38 31.54
CA GLN A 99 35.73 12.28 30.16
C GLN A 99 37.25 12.10 30.22
N LYS A 100 37.72 10.88 29.99
CA LYS A 100 39.16 10.60 29.85
C LYS A 100 39.60 11.07 28.46
N ASP A 101 40.77 11.72 28.38
CA ASP A 101 41.36 12.16 27.11
C ASP A 101 41.74 10.99 26.17
N ALA A 102 41.95 9.79 26.74
CA ALA A 102 42.26 8.58 26.00
C ALA A 102 41.59 7.35 26.63
N TRP A 103 41.36 6.34 25.81
CA TRP A 103 40.82 5.06 26.26
C TRP A 103 41.92 4.25 26.94
N THR A 104 41.61 3.68 28.09
CA THR A 104 42.51 2.72 28.76
C THR A 104 42.45 1.36 28.08
N LYS A 105 43.44 0.49 28.31
CA LYS A 105 43.38 -0.89 27.78
C LYS A 105 42.16 -1.64 28.30
N GLU A 106 41.81 -1.40 29.56
CA GLU A 106 40.64 -1.98 30.22
C GLU A 106 39.33 -1.49 29.57
N ASP A 107 39.29 -0.22 29.14
CA ASP A 107 38.15 0.31 28.38
C ASP A 107 38.09 -0.36 26.99
N VAL A 108 39.24 -0.55 26.33
CA VAL A 108 39.31 -1.21 25.02
C VAL A 108 38.85 -2.66 25.12
N ASP A 109 39.35 -3.43 26.08
CA ASP A 109 39.00 -4.85 26.25
C ASP A 109 37.54 -5.04 26.70
N ARG A 110 36.97 -4.05 27.40
CA ARG A 110 35.58 -4.07 27.83
C ARG A 110 34.60 -3.81 26.69
N TRP A 111 34.95 -2.91 25.79
CA TRP A 111 34.03 -2.38 24.78
C TRP A 111 34.31 -2.90 23.38
N PHE A 112 35.49 -3.47 23.13
CA PHE A 112 35.88 -4.01 21.84
C PHE A 112 36.37 -5.45 21.98
N VAL A 113 36.23 -6.19 20.88
CA VAL A 113 36.77 -7.54 20.72
C VAL A 113 37.74 -7.46 19.55
N ALA A 114 38.96 -7.98 19.75
CA ALA A 114 39.92 -8.07 18.64
C ALA A 114 39.35 -9.02 17.57
N PRO A 115 39.45 -8.67 16.28
CA PRO A 115 38.99 -9.55 15.21
C PRO A 115 39.80 -10.86 15.23
N ASP A 116 39.14 -11.95 14.90
CA ASP A 116 39.81 -13.24 14.72
C ASP A 116 40.53 -13.33 13.36
N ASP A 117 41.45 -14.29 13.22
CA ASP A 117 42.21 -14.47 11.98
C ASP A 117 41.29 -14.78 10.78
N SER A 118 40.13 -15.42 11.00
CA SER A 118 39.16 -15.68 9.93
C SER A 118 38.48 -14.41 9.42
N MET A 119 38.17 -13.45 10.29
CA MET A 119 37.61 -12.15 9.93
C MET A 119 38.61 -11.34 9.11
N ILE A 120 39.91 -11.45 9.41
CA ILE A 120 40.95 -10.80 8.62
C ILE A 120 41.02 -11.39 7.21
N VAL A 121 40.95 -12.71 7.08
CA VAL A 121 40.94 -13.39 5.77
C VAL A 121 39.69 -13.03 4.97
N GLU A 122 38.52 -12.98 5.61
CA GLU A 122 37.27 -12.58 4.94
C GLU A 122 37.35 -11.13 4.41
N ILE A 123 37.92 -10.22 5.19
CA ILE A 123 38.16 -8.83 4.76
C ILE A 123 39.15 -8.79 3.58
N GLU A 124 40.20 -9.61 3.61
CA GLU A 124 41.17 -9.70 2.52
C GLU A 124 40.52 -10.21 1.22
N GLU A 125 39.71 -11.28 1.29
CA GLU A 125 38.97 -11.82 0.14
C GLU A 125 37.96 -10.82 -0.42
N ALA A 126 37.22 -10.14 0.46
CA ALA A 126 36.28 -9.09 0.07
C ALA A 126 36.99 -7.94 -0.65
N ASN A 127 38.13 -7.49 -0.12
CA ASN A 127 38.94 -6.44 -0.76
C ASN A 127 39.49 -6.88 -2.12
N ASN A 128 39.99 -8.11 -2.22
CA ASN A 128 40.50 -8.66 -3.48
C ASN A 128 39.41 -8.76 -4.55
N THR A 129 38.18 -9.11 -4.15
CA THR A 129 37.01 -9.13 -5.06
C THR A 129 36.70 -7.73 -5.56
N ILE A 130 36.63 -6.73 -4.68
CA ILE A 130 36.39 -5.33 -5.06
C ILE A 130 37.48 -4.83 -6.01
N ILE A 131 38.75 -5.12 -5.72
CA ILE A 131 39.88 -4.74 -6.57
C ILE A 131 39.77 -5.39 -7.94
N SER A 132 39.45 -6.69 -7.98
CA SER A 132 39.23 -7.44 -9.23
C SER A 132 38.09 -6.83 -10.05
N ASP A 133 36.99 -6.44 -9.41
CA ASP A 133 35.87 -5.80 -10.10
C ASP A 133 36.25 -4.43 -10.65
N ILE A 134 37.00 -3.62 -9.90
CA ILE A 134 37.50 -2.32 -10.36
C ILE A 134 38.46 -2.50 -11.55
N LEU A 135 39.37 -3.47 -11.49
CA LEU A 135 40.38 -3.71 -12.53
C LEU A 135 39.82 -4.44 -13.76
N GLY A 136 38.85 -5.34 -13.57
CA GLY A 136 38.20 -6.09 -14.66
C GLY A 136 37.16 -5.28 -15.44
N VAL A 137 36.64 -4.20 -14.84
CA VAL A 137 35.75 -3.21 -15.48
C VAL A 137 36.55 -2.03 -16.07
N ALA A 138 37.86 -1.95 -15.84
CA ALA A 138 38.74 -1.01 -16.51
C ALA A 138 39.04 -1.50 -17.95
N PRO A 139 38.84 -0.65 -18.99
CA PRO A 139 39.00 -1.03 -20.40
C PRO A 139 40.46 -1.29 -20.81
#